data_AF-Q2GME5-F1
#
_entry.id   AF-Q2GME5-F1
#
_cell.length_a   1.000
_cell.length_b   1.000
_cell.length_c   1.000
_cell.angle_alpha   90.00
_cell.angle_beta   90.00
_cell.angle_gamma   90.00
#
_symmetry.space_group_name_H-M   'P 1'
#
loop_
_entity.id
_entity.type
_entity.pdbx_description
1 polymer ?
#
loop_
_entity_poly.entity_id
_entity_poly.type
_entity_poly.pdbx_seq_one_letter_code
_entity_poly.pdbx_strand_id
1 'polypeptide(L)'
;MVFNSVWTLLLLAYLFLTPLYYARFFHGVVALALEWITMIFWFAGSIALAAYWGSPRCDGNTYCGSTEAAIAFGFFIWALFAFLVFVDTLAFLRGRGHSTAQPKPNVVV
;
A
#
# COMPACT_ATOMS: atom_id res chain seq x y z
N MET A 1 -5.70 -12.75 8.56
CA MET A 1 -5.68 -12.24 7.16
C MET A 1 -7.01 -11.66 6.70
N VAL A 2 -8.18 -12.15 7.17
CA VAL A 2 -9.49 -11.66 6.70
C VAL A 2 -9.65 -10.14 6.87
N PHE A 3 -9.25 -9.58 8.01
CA PHE A 3 -9.25 -8.13 8.22
C PHE A 3 -8.45 -7.37 7.15
N ASN A 4 -7.22 -7.80 6.87
CA ASN A 4 -6.38 -7.20 5.83
C ASN A 4 -7.04 -7.28 4.45
N SER A 5 -7.64 -8.43 4.11
CA SER A 5 -8.35 -8.62 2.84
C SER A 5 -9.56 -7.68 2.71
N VAL A 6 -10.38 -7.56 3.75
CA VAL A 6 -11.53 -6.63 3.76
C VAL A 6 -11.07 -5.19 3.68
N TRP A 7 -10.03 -4.82 4.44
CA TRP A 7 -9.42 -3.49 4.40
C TRP A 7 -8.91 -3.15 3.00
N THR A 8 -8.21 -4.08 2.33
CA THR A 8 -7.77 -3.86 0.95
C THR A 8 -8.93 -3.67 0.00
N LEU A 9 -10.02 -4.45 0.11
CA LEU A 9 -11.18 -4.27 -0.75
C LEU A 9 -11.81 -2.88 -0.58
N LEU A 10 -11.88 -2.37 0.66
CA LEU A 10 -12.34 -1.02 0.93
C LEU A 10 -11.40 0.03 0.33
N LEU A 11 -10.09 -0.17 0.43
CA LEU A 11 -9.09 0.72 -0.18
C LEU A 11 -9.23 0.72 -1.70
N LEU A 12 -9.36 -0.45 -2.34
CA LEU A 12 -9.57 -0.54 -3.80
C LEU A 12 -10.88 0.15 -4.22
N ALA A 13 -11.96 -0.04 -3.45
CA ALA A 13 -13.23 0.65 -3.70
C ALA A 13 -13.05 2.18 -3.59
N TYR A 14 -12.31 2.67 -2.60
CA TYR A 14 -11.97 4.08 -2.45
C TYR A 14 -11.14 4.59 -3.63
N LEU A 15 -10.04 3.90 -4.00
CA LEU A 15 -9.17 4.27 -5.11
C LEU A 15 -9.90 4.24 -6.46
N PHE A 16 -10.92 3.40 -6.65
CA PHE A 16 -11.72 3.36 -7.87
C PHE A 16 -12.80 4.45 -7.92
N LEU A 17 -13.46 4.75 -6.80
CA LEU A 17 -14.47 5.81 -6.74
C LEU A 17 -13.85 7.21 -6.82
N THR A 18 -12.68 7.42 -6.23
CA THR A 18 -12.04 8.74 -6.18
C THR A 18 -11.82 9.37 -7.58
N PRO A 19 -11.25 8.67 -8.59
CA PRO A 19 -11.03 9.23 -9.94
C PRO A 19 -12.33 9.49 -10.67
N LEU A 20 -13.37 8.72 -10.38
CA LEU A 20 -14.67 8.83 -11.04
C LEU A 20 -15.49 10.04 -10.55
N TYR A 21 -15.39 10.40 -9.27
CA TYR A 21 -16.25 11.41 -8.65
C TYR A 21 -15.56 12.70 -8.24
N TYR A 22 -14.27 12.68 -7.89
CA TYR A 22 -13.61 13.79 -7.19
C TYR A 22 -12.24 14.17 -7.75
N ALA A 23 -12.09 14.19 -9.09
CA ALA A 23 -10.88 14.64 -9.78
C ALA A 23 -10.33 16.01 -9.31
N ARG A 24 -11.19 16.90 -8.76
CA ARG A 24 -10.82 18.24 -8.27
C ARG A 24 -10.28 18.27 -6.82
N PHE A 25 -10.56 17.25 -6.01
CA PHE A 25 -10.22 17.18 -4.57
C PHE A 25 -9.31 15.98 -4.23
N PHE A 26 -8.54 15.49 -5.21
CA PHE A 26 -7.52 14.48 -4.97
C PHE A 26 -6.39 15.02 -4.09
N HIS A 27 -6.50 14.80 -2.79
CA HIS A 27 -5.35 14.83 -1.91
C HIS A 27 -4.53 13.56 -2.17
N GLY A 28 -3.58 13.61 -3.11
CA GLY A 28 -2.65 12.49 -3.36
C GLY A 28 -1.93 12.00 -2.09
N VAL A 29 -1.87 12.85 -1.06
CA VAL A 29 -1.41 12.52 0.30
C VAL A 29 -2.28 11.46 0.98
N VAL A 30 -3.60 11.47 0.78
CA VAL A 30 -4.51 10.49 1.39
C VAL A 30 -4.34 9.13 0.73
N ALA A 31 -4.25 9.09 -0.60
CA ALA A 31 -3.96 7.85 -1.33
C ALA A 31 -2.63 7.26 -0.87
N LEU A 32 -1.56 8.08 -0.84
CA LEU A 32 -0.25 7.66 -0.35
C LEU A 32 -0.32 7.12 1.09
N ALA A 33 -1.00 7.82 2.01
CA ALA A 33 -1.13 7.37 3.39
C ALA A 33 -1.88 6.03 3.52
N LEU A 34 -2.93 5.82 2.73
CA LEU A 34 -3.68 4.56 2.72
C LEU A 34 -2.83 3.39 2.21
N GLU A 35 -1.97 3.62 1.22
CA GLU A 35 -1.02 2.61 0.75
C GLU A 35 0.00 2.24 1.82
N TRP A 36 0.56 3.22 2.55
CA TRP A 36 1.48 2.98 3.67
C TRP A 36 0.85 2.13 4.77
N ILE A 37 -0.40 2.45 5.17
CA ILE A 37 -1.14 1.68 6.17
C ILE A 37 -1.33 0.23 5.69
N THR A 38 -1.70 0.07 4.43
CA THR A 38 -1.96 -1.24 3.84
C THR A 38 -0.69 -2.08 3.75
N MET A 39 0.43 -1.48 3.36
CA MET A 39 1.74 -2.11 3.42
C MET A 39 2.05 -2.61 4.84
N ILE A 40 1.91 -1.77 5.87
CA ILE A 40 2.21 -2.16 7.27
C ILE A 40 1.28 -3.29 7.73
N PHE A 41 -0.01 -3.25 7.39
CA PHE A 41 -0.96 -4.28 7.78
C PHE A 41 -0.65 -5.64 7.16
N TRP A 42 -0.29 -5.68 5.87
CA TRP A 42 0.11 -6.94 5.24
C TRP A 42 1.40 -7.50 5.82
N PHE A 43 2.38 -6.65 6.11
CA PHE A 43 3.62 -7.07 6.77
C PHE A 43 3.36 -7.69 8.15
N ALA A 44 2.67 -6.94 9.01
CA ALA A 44 2.36 -7.36 10.37
C ALA A 44 1.50 -8.62 10.39
N GLY A 45 0.51 -8.70 9.50
CA GLY A 45 -0.33 -9.89 9.32
C GLY A 45 0.51 -11.12 8.99
N SER A 46 1.28 -11.08 7.90
CA SER A 46 2.09 -12.22 7.45
C SER A 46 3.05 -12.71 8.53
N ILE A 47 3.71 -11.79 9.25
CA ILE A 47 4.65 -12.14 10.33
C ILE A 47 3.92 -12.70 11.55
N ALA A 48 2.77 -12.15 11.93
CA ALA A 48 1.99 -12.68 13.05
C ALA A 48 1.55 -14.13 12.77
N LEU A 49 1.13 -14.43 11.54
CA LEU A 49 0.74 -15.79 11.15
C LEU A 49 1.95 -16.73 11.07
N ALA A 50 3.09 -16.25 10.55
CA ALA A 50 4.33 -17.01 10.51
C ALA A 50 4.87 -17.34 11.92
N ALA A 51 4.82 -16.38 12.84
CA ALA A 51 5.25 -16.56 14.22
C ALA A 51 4.31 -17.52 14.98
N TYR A 52 3.00 -17.44 14.74
CA TYR A 52 2.02 -18.34 15.35
C TYR A 52 2.13 -19.78 14.84
N TRP A 53 2.43 -19.97 13.56
CA TRP A 53 2.42 -21.30 12.93
C TRP A 53 3.72 -22.09 13.11
N GLY A 54 4.75 -21.54 13.76
CA GLY A 54 6.12 -22.07 13.81
C GLY A 54 6.29 -23.58 14.06
N SER A 55 6.21 -24.40 13.01
CA SER A 55 7.02 -25.60 12.70
C SER A 55 6.51 -26.30 11.41
N PRO A 56 7.39 -26.85 10.54
CA PRO A 56 7.03 -27.31 9.19
C PRO A 56 6.74 -28.82 9.10
N ARG A 57 6.37 -29.48 10.20
CA ARG A 57 6.10 -30.94 10.16
C ARG A 57 4.64 -31.17 9.78
N CYS A 58 4.38 -30.97 8.50
CA CYS A 58 3.08 -31.21 7.92
C CYS A 58 3.22 -32.35 6.93
N ASP A 59 3.00 -33.56 7.45
CA ASP A 59 3.05 -34.87 6.76
C ASP A 59 1.91 -35.01 5.73
N GLY A 60 1.73 -34.03 4.84
CA GLY A 60 0.74 -34.06 3.76
C GLY A 60 -0.67 -33.57 4.11
N ASN A 61 -0.85 -32.91 5.27
CA ASN A 61 -2.17 -32.37 5.64
C ASN A 61 -2.50 -31.07 4.90
N THR A 62 -3.60 -31.05 4.14
CA THR A 62 -4.04 -29.93 3.29
C THR A 62 -4.18 -28.60 4.04
N TYR A 63 -4.59 -28.65 5.31
CA TYR A 63 -4.75 -27.47 6.16
C TYR A 63 -3.44 -26.73 6.44
N CYS A 64 -2.33 -27.47 6.49
CA CYS A 64 -1.05 -26.88 6.77
C CYS A 64 -0.44 -26.19 5.54
N GLY A 65 -0.53 -26.84 4.37
CA GLY A 65 -0.12 -26.23 3.11
C GLY A 65 -0.92 -24.96 2.79
N SER A 66 -2.22 -24.94 3.13
CA SER A 66 -3.05 -23.75 2.95
C SER A 66 -2.59 -22.56 3.81
N THR A 67 -2.16 -22.81 5.04
CA THR A 67 -1.71 -21.74 5.94
C THR A 67 -0.33 -21.23 5.55
N GLU A 68 0.57 -22.12 5.14
CA GLU A 68 1.88 -21.74 4.59
C GLU A 68 1.74 -20.91 3.30
N ALA A 69 0.86 -21.35 2.39
CA ALA A 69 0.55 -20.60 1.19
C ALA A 69 -0.02 -19.21 1.53
N ALA A 70 -0.91 -19.12 2.52
CA ALA A 70 -1.46 -17.83 2.96
C ALA A 70 -0.38 -16.86 3.45
N ILE A 71 0.65 -17.36 4.15
CA ILE A 71 1.80 -16.55 4.60
C ILE A 71 2.58 -16.06 3.37
N ALA A 72 2.89 -16.95 2.41
CA ALA A 72 3.62 -16.60 1.19
C ALA A 72 2.88 -15.54 0.35
N PHE A 73 1.58 -15.74 0.10
CA PHE A 73 0.75 -14.77 -0.62
C PHE A 73 0.66 -13.43 0.12
N GLY A 74 0.60 -13.44 1.45
CA GLY A 74 0.64 -12.21 2.25
C GLY A 74 1.93 -11.41 2.04
N PHE A 75 3.10 -12.07 1.94
CA PHE A 75 4.36 -11.39 1.63
C PHE A 75 4.42 -10.86 0.20
N PHE A 76 3.88 -11.58 -0.78
CA PHE A 76 3.79 -11.07 -2.16
C PHE A 76 2.92 -9.81 -2.24
N ILE A 77 1.77 -9.80 -1.55
CA ILE A 77 0.89 -8.64 -1.49
C ILE A 77 1.59 -7.47 -0.77
N TRP A 78 2.29 -7.74 0.32
CA TRP A 78 3.12 -6.72 0.99
C TRP A 78 4.14 -6.10 0.02
N ALA A 79 4.87 -6.91 -0.73
CA ALA A 79 5.88 -6.43 -1.68
C ALA A 79 5.28 -5.57 -2.80
N LEU A 80 4.10 -5.94 -3.30
CA LEU A 80 3.36 -5.14 -4.29
C LEU A 80 3.01 -3.76 -3.73
N PHE A 81 2.45 -3.70 -2.52
CA PHE A 81 2.14 -2.42 -1.87
C PHE A 81 3.39 -1.60 -1.53
N ALA A 82 4.48 -2.25 -1.10
CA ALA A 82 5.75 -1.57 -0.85
C ALA A 82 6.31 -0.93 -2.13
N PHE A 83 6.18 -1.61 -3.28
CA PHE A 83 6.58 -1.06 -4.58
C PHE A 83 5.71 0.15 -4.97
N LEU A 84 4.39 0.07 -4.83
CA LEU A 84 3.47 1.18 -5.09
C LEU A 84 3.82 2.40 -4.24
N VAL A 85 3.93 2.20 -2.92
CA VAL A 85 4.34 3.24 -1.97
C VAL A 85 5.66 3.88 -2.38
N PHE A 86 6.64 3.10 -2.81
CA PHE A 86 7.95 3.62 -3.21
C PHE A 86 7.85 4.52 -4.44
N VAL A 87 7.14 4.07 -5.49
CA VAL A 87 6.95 4.85 -6.72
C VAL A 87 6.17 6.14 -6.44
N ASP A 88 5.08 6.05 -5.67
CA ASP A 88 4.22 7.19 -5.37
C ASP A 88 4.91 8.19 -4.44
N THR A 89 5.70 7.71 -3.48
CA THR A 89 6.55 8.58 -2.64
C THR A 89 7.58 9.32 -3.50
N LEU A 90 8.25 8.63 -4.43
CA LEU A 90 9.21 9.28 -5.34
C LEU A 90 8.54 10.31 -6.25
N ALA A 91 7.35 9.99 -6.78
CA ALA A 91 6.57 10.92 -7.60
C ALA A 91 6.17 12.17 -6.79
N PHE A 92 5.71 11.97 -5.55
CA PHE A 92 5.35 13.06 -4.64
C PHE A 92 6.54 13.96 -4.29
N LEU A 93 7.71 13.37 -4.03
CA LEU A 93 8.95 14.13 -3.76
C LEU A 93 9.42 14.91 -4.99
N ARG A 94 9.35 14.33 -6.20
CA ARG A 94 9.73 15.00 -7.46
C ARG A 94 8.78 16.15 -7.81
N GLY A 95 7.46 15.97 -7.63
CA GLY A 95 6.46 17.00 -7.95
C GLY A 95 6.60 18.29 -7.12
N ARG A 96 7.18 18.21 -5.92
CA ARG A 96 7.39 19.35 -5.02
C ARG A 96 8.54 20.28 -5.44
N GLY A 97 9.47 19.80 -6.27
CA GLY A 97 10.64 20.56 -6.72
C GLY A 97 10.36 21.65 -7.77
N HIS A 98 9.21 21.62 -8.44
CA HIS A 98 8.88 22.58 -9.51
C HIS A 98 8.16 23.85 -9.03
N SER A 99 7.67 23.91 -7.78
CA SER A 99 6.90 25.05 -7.29
C SER A 99 7.74 26.18 -6.66
N THR A 100 9.07 26.06 -6.60
CA THR A 100 9.96 27.05 -5.95
C THR A 100 10.78 27.92 -6.91
N ALA A 101 10.61 27.78 -8.23
CA ALA A 101 11.44 28.45 -9.25
C ALA A 101 10.68 29.43 -10.16
N GLN A 102 9.81 30.28 -9.61
CA GLN A 102 9.31 31.47 -10.33
C GLN A 102 9.80 32.73 -9.61
N PRO A 103 10.93 33.33 -10.04
CA PRO A 103 11.29 34.69 -9.64
C PRO A 103 10.20 35.64 -10.15
N LYS A 104 9.62 36.44 -9.26
CA LYS A 104 8.70 37.53 -9.65
C LYS A 104 9.44 38.45 -10.64
N PRO A 105 8.95 38.69 -11.87
CA PRO A 105 9.51 39.72 -12.72
C PRO A 105 9.17 41.08 -12.10
N ASN A 106 10.19 41.74 -11.58
CA ASN A 106 10.16 43.11 -11.13
C ASN A 106 9.81 43.99 -12.33
N VAL A 107 8.58 44.53 -12.32
CA VAL A 107 8.14 45.59 -13.23
C VAL A 107 8.95 46.84 -12.87
N VAL A 108 9.89 47.22 -13.74
CA VAL A 108 10.56 48.51 -13.68
C VAL A 108 9.70 49.50 -14.46
N VAL A 109 9.27 50.56 -13.77
CA VAL A 109 8.47 51.70 -14.26
C VAL A 109 9.30 52.57 -15.18
#